data_AF-Q4MZN1-F1
#
_entry.id   AF-Q4MZN1-F1
#
_cell.length_a   1.000
_cell.length_b   1.000
_cell.length_c   1.000
_cell.angle_alpha   90.00
_cell.angle_beta   90.00
_cell.angle_gamma   90.00
#
_symmetry.space_group_name_H-M   'P 1'
#
loop_
_entity.id
_entity.type
_entity.pdbx_description
1 polymer ?
#
loop_
_entity_poly.entity_id
_entity_poly.type
_entity_poly.pdbx_seq_one_letter_code
_entity_poly.pdbx_strand_id
1 'polypeptide(L)'
;MDEMIHLIPILLIFIIAYSKLLNKFYSRKLVHLGCGLVLAKVNVPSVPLKYIIQLIAILSIISCFIFPFPFSRKFDFGIITYNLTVLVFIWLNIPLRILLPMFVVDPMASIVGTNLKSPIWIHTKT
;
A
#
# COMPACT_ATOMS: atom_id res chain seq x y z
N MET A 1 3.16 -23.48 -3.18
CA MET A 1 1.73 -23.13 -3.42
C MET A 1 1.17 -22.35 -2.24
N ASP A 2 1.59 -22.69 -1.01
CA ASP A 2 1.16 -22.03 0.23
C ASP A 2 1.36 -20.51 0.27
N GLU A 3 2.45 -19.97 -0.29
CA GLU A 3 2.66 -18.51 -0.31
C GLU A 3 1.68 -17.74 -1.21
N MET A 4 1.08 -18.39 -2.22
CA MET A 4 0.12 -17.74 -3.12
C MET A 4 -1.22 -17.46 -2.44
N ILE A 5 -1.48 -18.07 -1.27
CA ILE A 5 -2.66 -17.77 -0.46
C ILE A 5 -2.72 -16.29 -0.07
N HIS A 6 -1.57 -15.62 0.00
CA HIS A 6 -1.46 -14.20 0.30
C HIS A 6 -1.98 -13.29 -0.82
N LEU A 7 -2.20 -13.80 -2.04
CA LEU A 7 -2.81 -13.04 -3.14
C LEU A 7 -4.33 -12.88 -2.95
N ILE A 8 -4.98 -13.83 -2.25
CA ILE A 8 -6.42 -13.79 -1.97
C ILE A 8 -6.81 -12.53 -1.17
N PRO A 9 -6.20 -12.22 -0.02
CA PRO A 9 -6.54 -11.00 0.72
C PRO A 9 -6.22 -9.74 -0.08
N ILE A 10 -5.15 -9.72 -0.89
CA ILE A 10 -4.84 -8.58 -1.78
C ILE A 10 -5.98 -8.36 -2.77
N LEU A 11 -6.43 -9.41 -3.45
CA LEU A 11 -7.55 -9.32 -4.40
C LEU A 11 -8.82 -8.79 -3.72
N LEU A 12 -9.16 -9.31 -2.53
CA LEU A 12 -10.32 -8.88 -1.76
C LEU A 12 -10.22 -7.39 -1.38
N ILE A 13 -9.05 -6.93 -0.94
CA ILE A 13 -8.78 -5.53 -0.62
C ILE A 13 -9.03 -4.64 -1.83
N PHE A 14 -8.53 -5.03 -3.01
CA PHE A 14 -8.76 -4.28 -4.25
C PHE A 14 -10.23 -4.25 -4.66
N ILE A 15 -10.96 -5.38 -4.55
CA ILE A 15 -12.39 -5.43 -4.83
C ILE A 15 -13.16 -4.44 -3.93
N ILE A 16 -12.89 -4.44 -2.62
CA ILE A 16 -13.52 -3.52 -1.68
C ILE A 16 -13.17 -2.07 -1.99
N ALA A 17 -11.91 -1.78 -2.33
CA ALA A 17 -11.47 -0.43 -2.66
C ALA A 17 -12.13 0.10 -3.95
N TYR A 18 -12.45 -0.79 -4.90
CA TYR A 18 -13.09 -0.49 -6.18
C TYR A 18 -14.62 -0.44 -6.14
N SER A 19 -15.26 -1.12 -5.17
CA SER A 19 -16.72 -1.24 -5.09
C SER A 19 -17.46 0.05 -4.71
N LYS A 20 -16.73 1.13 -4.43
CA LYS A 20 -17.26 2.42 -3.95
C LYS A 20 -18.02 2.34 -2.61
N LEU A 21 -17.91 1.23 -1.89
CA LEU A 21 -18.44 1.09 -0.52
C LEU A 21 -17.79 2.09 0.45
N LEU A 22 -16.51 2.42 0.19
CA LEU A 22 -15.75 3.40 0.95
C LEU A 22 -15.50 4.66 0.11
N ASN A 23 -15.36 5.80 0.77
CA ASN A 23 -14.92 7.02 0.10
C ASN A 23 -13.46 6.87 -0.39
N LYS A 24 -13.04 7.76 -1.31
CA LYS A 24 -11.69 7.70 -1.92
C LYS A 24 -10.56 7.65 -0.88
N PHE A 25 -10.70 8.39 0.22
CA PHE A 25 -9.70 8.44 1.28
C PHE A 25 -9.57 7.08 1.98
N TYR A 26 -10.68 6.49 2.44
CA TYR A 26 -10.67 5.21 3.14
C TYR A 26 -10.30 4.05 2.22
N SER A 27 -10.77 4.03 0.96
CA SER A 27 -10.34 3.03 -0.02
C SER A 27 -8.82 3.02 -0.20
N ARG A 28 -8.21 4.21 -0.32
CA ARG A 28 -6.76 4.35 -0.43
C ARG A 28 -6.04 3.81 0.82
N LYS A 29 -6.51 4.16 2.01
CA LYS A 29 -5.88 3.75 3.26
C LYS A 29 -6.04 2.26 3.53
N LEU A 30 -7.17 1.67 3.14
CA LEU A 30 -7.40 0.23 3.17
C LEU A 30 -6.39 -0.49 2.27
N VAL A 31 -6.19 -0.04 1.03
CA VAL A 31 -5.21 -0.64 0.11
C VAL A 31 -3.79 -0.50 0.65
N HIS A 32 -3.40 0.70 1.09
CA HIS A 32 -2.07 0.96 1.65
C HIS A 32 -1.78 0.05 2.85
N LEU A 33 -2.68 0.06 3.84
CA LEU A 33 -2.51 -0.70 5.07
C LEU A 33 -2.62 -2.20 4.82
N GLY A 34 -3.64 -2.64 4.09
CA GLY A 34 -3.91 -4.04 3.83
C GLY A 34 -2.79 -4.71 3.02
N CYS A 35 -2.39 -4.10 1.90
CA CYS A 35 -1.27 -4.62 1.09
C CYS A 35 0.04 -4.58 1.89
N GLY A 36 0.27 -3.51 2.67
CA GLY A 36 1.45 -3.38 3.52
C GLY A 36 1.53 -4.48 4.59
N LEU A 37 0.41 -4.83 5.23
CA LEU A 37 0.35 -5.95 6.20
C LEU A 37 0.65 -7.30 5.54
N VAL A 38 0.13 -7.55 4.35
CA VAL A 38 0.43 -8.79 3.60
C VAL A 38 1.92 -8.86 3.27
N LEU A 39 2.51 -7.77 2.77
CA LEU A 39 3.94 -7.70 2.47
C LEU A 39 4.81 -7.89 3.72
N ALA A 40 4.44 -7.29 4.85
CA ALA A 40 5.14 -7.46 6.12
C ALA A 40 5.02 -8.88 6.68
N LYS A 41 3.88 -9.55 6.46
CA LYS A 41 3.67 -10.95 6.86
C LYS A 41 4.54 -11.90 6.02
N VAL A 42 4.62 -11.66 4.71
CA VAL A 42 5.53 -12.39 3.80
C VAL A 42 6.98 -12.16 4.21
N ASN A 43 7.34 -10.92 4.57
CA ASN A 43 8.66 -10.49 5.05
C ASN A 43 9.81 -10.70 4.06
N VAL A 44 10.19 -11.95 3.78
CA VAL A 44 11.23 -12.33 2.82
C VAL A 44 10.58 -13.26 1.78
N PRO A 45 10.10 -12.72 0.65
CA PRO A 45 9.40 -13.52 -0.36
C PRO A 45 10.33 -14.56 -1.01
N SER A 46 9.78 -15.72 -1.38
CA SER A 46 10.46 -16.68 -2.27
C SER A 46 10.74 -16.07 -3.66
N VAL A 47 11.67 -16.65 -4.41
CA VAL A 47 12.02 -16.20 -5.78
C VAL A 47 10.79 -15.99 -6.69
N PRO A 48 9.84 -16.93 -6.82
CA PRO A 48 8.65 -16.71 -7.65
C PRO A 48 7.78 -15.55 -7.14
N LEU A 49 7.62 -15.44 -5.81
CA LEU A 49 6.81 -14.38 -5.22
C LEU A 49 7.46 -13.00 -5.38
N LYS A 50 8.80 -12.90 -5.37
CA LYS A 50 9.54 -11.66 -5.66
C LYS A 50 9.14 -11.10 -7.02
N TYR A 51 9.15 -11.93 -8.06
CA TYR A 51 8.79 -11.50 -9.41
C TYR A 51 7.34 -11.04 -9.50
N ILE A 52 6.41 -11.73 -8.82
CA ILE A 52 5.01 -11.32 -8.76
C ILE A 52 4.86 -9.97 -8.08
N ILE A 53 5.48 -9.76 -6.91
CA ILE A 53 5.39 -8.49 -6.18
C ILE A 53 6.03 -7.36 -7.00
N GLN A 54 7.19 -7.61 -7.62
CA GLN A 54 7.85 -6.63 -8.49
C GLN A 54 6.97 -6.24 -9.68
N LEU A 55 6.35 -7.22 -10.34
CA LEU A 55 5.43 -6.98 -11.45
C LEU A 55 4.23 -6.11 -11.00
N ILE A 56 3.58 -6.47 -9.88
CA ILE A 56 2.45 -5.70 -9.34
C ILE A 56 2.87 -4.27 -8.97
N ALA A 57 4.04 -4.10 -8.36
CA ALA A 57 4.56 -2.78 -7.97
C ALA A 57 4.85 -1.91 -9.21
N ILE A 58 5.49 -2.47 -10.23
CA ILE A 58 5.76 -1.77 -11.50
C ILE A 58 4.46 -1.39 -12.20
N LEU A 59 3.50 -2.32 -12.33
CA LEU A 59 2.20 -2.03 -12.92
C LEU A 59 1.43 -0.96 -12.14
N SER A 60 1.53 -0.95 -10.81
CA SER A 60 0.91 0.06 -9.95
C SER A 60 1.55 1.45 -10.11
N ILE A 61 2.85 1.52 -10.40
CA ILE A 61 3.53 2.76 -10.74
C ILE A 61 3.06 3.24 -12.11
N ILE A 62 3.07 2.36 -13.13
CA ILE A 62 2.64 2.68 -14.50
C ILE A 62 1.19 3.15 -14.52
N SER A 63 0.30 2.52 -13.75
CA SER A 63 -1.12 2.91 -13.68
C SER A 63 -1.29 4.36 -13.20
N CYS A 64 -0.41 4.87 -12.31
CA CYS A 64 -0.46 6.26 -11.86
C CYS A 64 -0.21 7.29 -12.98
N PHE A 65 0.41 6.87 -14.09
CA PHE A 65 0.68 7.73 -15.25
C PHE A 65 -0.40 7.62 -16.34
N ILE A 66 -0.89 6.40 -16.60
CA ILE A 66 -1.80 6.11 -17.71
C ILE A 66 -3.27 6.15 -17.26
N PHE A 67 -3.65 5.25 -16.36
CA PHE A 67 -5.02 5.08 -15.87
C PHE A 67 -5.00 4.94 -14.33
N PRO A 68 -5.09 6.07 -13.59
CA PRO A 68 -4.96 6.04 -12.14
C PRO A 68 -6.11 5.25 -11.51
N PHE A 69 -5.81 4.59 -10.39
CA PHE A 69 -6.82 3.89 -9.59
C PHE A 69 -7.97 4.84 -9.19
N PRO A 70 -9.21 4.36 -8.97
CA PRO A 70 -10.35 5.20 -8.58
C PRO A 70 -10.12 6.02 -7.29
N PHE A 71 -9.24 5.54 -6.42
CA PHE A 71 -8.83 6.17 -5.16
C PHE A 71 -7.48 6.93 -5.26
N SER A 72 -6.91 7.02 -6.46
CA SER A 72 -5.65 7.69 -6.77
C SER A 72 -5.89 8.96 -7.60
N ARG A 73 -4.82 9.73 -7.83
CA ARG A 73 -4.76 10.86 -8.76
C ARG A 73 -3.63 10.63 -9.77
N LYS A 74 -3.63 11.38 -10.87
CA LYS A 74 -2.52 11.37 -11.83
C LYS A 74 -1.23 11.81 -11.11
N PHE A 75 -0.13 11.09 -11.33
CA PHE A 75 1.17 11.35 -10.68
C PHE A 75 1.11 11.28 -9.15
N ASP A 76 0.41 10.28 -8.60
CA ASP A 76 0.29 10.13 -7.16
C ASP A 76 1.62 9.75 -6.48
N PHE A 77 2.33 10.74 -5.96
CA PHE A 77 3.60 10.56 -5.26
C PHE A 77 3.53 9.54 -4.13
N GLY A 78 2.40 9.41 -3.41
CA GLY A 78 2.31 8.46 -2.31
C GLY A 78 2.32 7.01 -2.79
N ILE A 79 1.60 6.71 -3.88
CA ILE A 79 1.58 5.36 -4.46
C ILE A 79 2.91 5.06 -5.16
N ILE A 80 3.49 6.04 -5.84
CA ILE A 80 4.77 5.87 -6.53
C ILE A 80 5.88 5.60 -5.50
N THR A 81 6.03 6.45 -4.46
CA THR A 81 7.07 6.30 -3.44
C THR A 81 6.90 5.02 -2.61
N TYR A 82 5.66 4.63 -2.30
CA TYR A 82 5.37 3.35 -1.65
C TYR A 82 5.90 2.16 -2.46
N ASN A 83 5.54 2.09 -3.75
CA ASN A 83 5.93 0.96 -4.60
C ASN A 83 7.42 0.96 -4.92
N LEU A 84 8.04 2.13 -5.11
CA LEU A 84 9.49 2.25 -5.27
C LEU A 84 10.24 1.75 -4.03
N THR A 85 9.77 2.10 -2.83
CA THR A 85 10.37 1.62 -1.58
C THR A 85 10.30 0.10 -1.47
N VAL A 86 9.15 -0.49 -1.78
CA VAL A 86 8.99 -1.95 -1.81
C VAL A 86 9.92 -2.59 -2.83
N LEU A 87 10.04 -2.03 -4.05
CA LEU A 87 10.93 -2.53 -5.09
C LEU A 87 12.40 -2.51 -4.63
N VAL A 88 12.87 -1.41 -4.02
CA VAL A 88 14.23 -1.29 -3.50
C VAL A 88 14.50 -2.37 -2.44
N PHE A 89 13.58 -2.59 -1.51
CA PHE A 89 13.74 -3.60 -0.46
C PHE A 89 13.79 -5.02 -1.02
N ILE A 90 12.94 -5.34 -2.00
CA ILE A 90 12.97 -6.65 -2.65
C ILE A 90 14.27 -6.84 -3.42
N TRP A 91 14.74 -5.82 -4.13
CA TRP A 91 15.97 -5.89 -4.93
C TRP A 91 17.21 -6.09 -4.05
N LEU A 92 17.27 -5.41 -2.90
CA LEU A 92 18.33 -5.56 -1.91
C LEU A 92 18.16 -6.77 -0.98
N ASN A 93 17.10 -7.56 -1.16
CA ASN A 93 16.75 -8.70 -0.30
C ASN A 93 16.58 -8.33 1.19
N ILE A 94 16.13 -7.10 1.46
CA ILE A 94 15.91 -6.61 2.82
C ILE A 94 14.54 -7.09 3.31
N PRO A 95 14.40 -7.55 4.57
CA PRO A 95 13.12 -7.95 5.15
C PRO A 95 12.07 -6.84 5.07
N LEU A 96 10.96 -7.09 4.40
CA LEU A 96 9.86 -6.13 4.21
C LEU A 96 9.17 -5.74 5.52
N ARG A 97 9.32 -6.55 6.58
CA ARG A 97 8.79 -6.21 7.92
C ARG A 97 9.42 -4.94 8.48
N ILE A 98 10.61 -4.52 8.04
CA ILE A 98 11.22 -3.25 8.46
C ILE A 98 10.35 -2.06 8.01
N LEU A 99 9.57 -2.21 6.93
CA LEU A 99 8.66 -1.18 6.43
C LEU A 99 7.32 -1.12 7.19
N LEU A 100 7.14 -1.89 8.27
CA LEU A 100 5.90 -1.88 9.05
C LEU A 100 5.47 -0.47 9.50
N PRO A 101 6.36 0.45 9.93
CA PRO A 101 5.97 1.82 10.24
C PRO A 101 5.34 2.55 9.04
N MET A 102 5.90 2.38 7.84
CA MET A 102 5.33 2.96 6.61
C MET A 102 4.00 2.31 6.23
N PHE A 103 3.86 1.00 6.46
CA PHE A 103 2.66 0.25 6.10
C PHE A 103 1.49 0.47 7.06
N VAL A 104 1.75 0.68 8.34
CA VAL A 104 0.72 0.71 9.39
C VAL A 104 0.62 2.09 10.02
N VAL A 105 1.73 2.63 10.54
CA VAL A 105 1.69 3.87 11.33
C VAL A 105 1.26 5.05 10.46
N ASP A 106 1.78 5.17 9.24
CA ASP A 106 1.42 6.26 8.32
C ASP A 106 -0.09 6.30 7.98
N PRO A 107 -0.71 5.21 7.48
CA PRO A 107 -2.15 5.22 7.22
C PRO A 107 -2.98 5.38 8.50
N MET A 108 -2.57 4.76 9.62
CA MET A 108 -3.30 4.90 10.89
C MET A 108 -3.26 6.32 11.44
N ALA A 109 -2.10 6.97 11.44
CA ALA A 109 -1.96 8.36 11.84
C ALA A 109 -2.88 9.27 11.01
N SER A 110 -2.94 9.05 9.70
CA SER A 110 -3.83 9.83 8.83
C SER A 110 -5.32 9.57 9.08
N ILE A 111 -5.72 8.32 9.40
CA ILE A 111 -7.12 8.00 9.72
C ILE A 111 -7.49 8.65 11.06
N VAL A 112 -6.65 8.49 12.09
CA VAL A 112 -6.88 9.07 13.41
C VAL A 112 -6.94 10.59 13.34
N GLY A 113 -5.96 11.25 12.71
CA GLY A 113 -5.92 12.71 12.58
C GLY A 113 -7.03 13.30 11.71
N THR A 114 -7.72 12.49 10.90
CA THR A 114 -8.88 12.93 10.12
C THR A 114 -10.19 12.80 10.92
N ASN A 115 -10.27 11.84 11.85
CA ASN A 115 -11.51 11.51 12.56
C ASN A 115 -11.57 12.02 14.00
N LEU A 116 -10.43 12.21 14.65
CA LEU A 116 -10.35 12.74 16.01
C LEU A 116 -9.99 14.22 15.98
N LYS A 117 -10.64 15.01 16.84
CA LYS A 117 -10.27 16.40 17.04
C LYS A 117 -9.00 16.46 17.87
N SER A 118 -7.96 17.04 17.31
CA SER A 118 -6.67 17.26 17.96
C SER A 118 -6.11 18.63 17.55
N PRO A 119 -5.27 19.27 18.38
CA PRO A 119 -4.62 20.53 18.02
C PRO A 119 -3.76 20.33 16.78
N ILE A 120 -3.83 21.26 15.83
CA ILE A 120 -2.96 21.23 14.66
C ILE A 120 -1.56 21.66 15.09
N TRP A 121 -0.59 20.78 14.93
CA TRP A 121 0.82 21.06 15.20
C TRP A 121 1.52 21.68 13.99
N ILE A 122 1.31 21.14 12.79
CA ILE A 122 1.94 21.64 11.56
C ILE A 122 1.10 21.34 10.32
N HIS A 123 0.73 22.39 9.56
CA HIS A 123 -0.17 22.31 8.40
C HIS A 123 -1.49 21.59 8.70
N THR A 124 -1.65 20.36 8.23
CA THR A 124 -2.83 19.51 8.47
C THR A 124 -2.53 18.36 9.43
N LYS A 125 -1.34 18.35 10.04
CA LYS A 125 -0.92 17.33 11.01
C LYS A 125 -1.28 17.79 12.42
N THR A 126 -1.90 16.88 13.14
CA THR A 126 -2.27 17.03 14.54
C THR A 126 -1.44 16.14 15.43
#